data_AF-A0A5M6IDG9-F1
#
_entry.id   AF-A0A5M6IDG9-F1
#
_cell.length_a   1.000
_cell.length_b   1.000
_cell.length_c   1.000
_cell.angle_alpha   90.00
_cell.angle_beta   90.00
_cell.angle_gamma   90.00
#
_symmetry.space_group_name_H-M   'P 1'
#
loop_
_entity.id
_entity.type
_entity.pdbx_description
1 polymer ?
#
loop_
_entity_poly.entity_id
_entity_poly.type
_entity_poly.pdbx_seq_one_letter_code
_entity_poly.pdbx_strand_id
1 'polypeptide(L)'
;MPYIEPRPKTPKGRARRTPERSLERGATPEDDQTLVERVHAFALSVSATEEQAWRATVGAYLQKHPDVSLAMAERVVTCLIRPIKPAVRSRIAE
;
A
#
# COMPACT_ATOMS: atom_id res chain seq x y z
N MET A 1 -52.74 38.72 3.16
CA MET A 1 -51.49 37.94 2.97
C MET A 1 -51.39 36.89 4.08
N PRO A 2 -51.97 35.68 3.94
CA PRO A 2 -51.82 34.65 4.96
C PRO A 2 -50.55 33.81 4.73
N TYR A 3 -49.78 33.63 5.79
CA TYR A 3 -48.61 32.76 5.88
C TYR A 3 -48.98 31.31 5.53
N ILE A 4 -48.25 30.69 4.60
CA ILE A 4 -48.40 29.27 4.26
C ILE A 4 -47.36 28.47 5.07
N GLU A 5 -47.83 27.76 6.10
CA GLU A 5 -47.05 26.71 6.75
C GLU A 5 -46.88 25.50 5.81
N PRO A 6 -45.66 24.99 5.57
CA PRO A 6 -45.48 23.73 4.88
C PRO A 6 -45.75 22.54 5.83
N ARG A 7 -46.83 21.81 5.53
CA ARG A 7 -47.20 20.52 6.15
C ARG A 7 -46.14 19.42 5.95
N PRO A 8 -46.09 18.41 6.84
CA PRO A 8 -45.01 17.44 6.92
C PRO A 8 -45.09 16.39 5.82
N LYS A 9 -43.94 15.91 5.36
CA LYS A 9 -43.82 14.70 4.53
C LYS A 9 -43.13 13.60 5.33
N THR A 10 -43.88 12.58 5.72
CA THR A 10 -43.35 11.23 5.89
C THR A 10 -44.12 10.32 4.94
N PRO A 11 -43.46 9.34 4.30
CA PRO A 11 -43.54 8.00 4.88
C PRO A 11 -42.25 7.18 4.79
N LYS A 12 -42.24 6.14 5.64
CA LYS A 12 -41.26 5.05 5.73
C LYS A 12 -41.02 4.39 4.37
N GLY A 13 -39.74 4.18 4.04
CA GLY A 13 -39.33 3.37 2.89
C GLY A 13 -37.91 2.88 3.08
N ARG A 14 -37.78 1.62 3.50
CA ARG A 14 -36.54 0.86 3.64
C ARG A 14 -35.83 0.78 2.28
N ALA A 15 -34.83 1.63 2.06
CA ALA A 15 -33.80 1.38 1.06
C ALA A 15 -32.50 1.09 1.80
N ARG A 16 -32.21 -0.20 1.97
CA ARG A 16 -30.84 -0.70 2.15
C ARG A 16 -30.02 -0.07 1.02
N ARG A 17 -29.30 1.01 1.32
CA ARG A 17 -28.20 1.42 0.44
C ARG A 17 -27.12 0.37 0.64
N THR A 18 -27.02 -0.44 -0.41
CA THR A 18 -25.89 -1.22 -0.90
C THR A 18 -24.64 -1.09 -0.03
N PRO A 19 -24.00 -2.21 0.37
CA PRO A 19 -22.61 -2.11 0.77
C PRO A 19 -21.86 -1.63 -0.48
N GLU A 20 -21.34 -0.41 -0.46
CA GLU A 20 -20.12 -0.13 -1.23
C GLU A 20 -19.05 -1.00 -0.56
N ARG A 21 -18.96 -2.26 -0.99
CA ARG A 21 -18.04 -2.69 -2.04
C ARG A 21 -16.62 -2.35 -1.60
N SER A 22 -16.21 -3.07 -0.56
CA SER A 22 -14.97 -3.85 -0.58
C SER A 22 -13.81 -3.19 -1.31
N LEU A 23 -12.97 -2.42 -0.62
CA LEU A 23 -11.54 -2.41 -0.95
C LEU A 23 -10.62 -1.76 0.10
N GLU A 24 -10.91 -1.87 1.39
CA GLU A 24 -9.80 -1.79 2.36
C GLU A 24 -9.16 -3.17 2.45
N ARG A 25 -8.68 -3.65 1.29
CA ARG A 25 -7.63 -4.66 1.26
C ARG A 25 -6.40 -3.89 1.70
N GLY A 26 -6.33 -3.64 3.02
CA GLY A 26 -5.23 -2.95 3.65
C GLY A 26 -3.98 -3.67 3.17
N ALA A 27 -3.21 -2.97 2.34
CA ALA A 27 -1.88 -3.44 1.98
C ALA A 27 -1.14 -3.51 3.32
N THR A 28 -1.08 -4.69 3.89
CA THR A 28 -0.30 -4.88 5.10
C THR A 28 1.15 -4.62 4.70
N PRO A 29 1.98 -4.05 5.59
CA PRO A 29 3.41 -3.90 5.33
C PRO A 29 4.07 -5.23 4.93
N GLU A 30 3.49 -6.36 5.36
CA GLU A 30 3.88 -7.72 4.99
C GLU A 30 3.62 -8.04 3.50
N ASP A 31 2.52 -7.53 2.93
CA ASP A 31 2.21 -7.67 1.50
C ASP A 31 3.14 -6.83 0.62
N ASP A 32 3.56 -5.65 1.10
CA ASP A 32 4.51 -4.79 0.39
C ASP A 32 5.91 -5.36 0.41
N GLN A 33 6.35 -5.90 1.55
CA GLN A 33 7.63 -6.59 1.65
C GLN A 33 7.69 -7.82 0.74
N THR A 34 6.63 -8.65 0.76
CA THR A 34 6.55 -9.84 -0.10
C THR A 34 6.59 -9.48 -1.59
N LEU A 35 5.92 -8.40 -1.99
CA LEU A 35 5.93 -7.92 -3.38
C LEU A 35 7.34 -7.48 -3.80
N VAL A 36 7.98 -6.64 -2.98
CA VAL A 36 9.31 -6.10 -3.25
C VAL A 36 10.34 -7.22 -3.32
N GLU A 37 10.33 -8.17 -2.39
CA GLU A 37 11.24 -9.32 -2.38
C GLU A 37 11.07 -10.21 -3.62
N ARG A 38 9.83 -10.52 -4.00
CA ARG A 38 9.55 -11.35 -5.20
C ARG A 38 10.01 -10.67 -6.49
N VAL A 39 9.71 -9.39 -6.67
CA VAL A 39 10.09 -8.65 -7.87
C VAL A 39 11.60 -8.47 -7.94
N HIS A 40 12.25 -8.20 -6.79
CA HIS A 40 13.71 -8.11 -6.71
C HIS A 40 14.38 -9.45 -7.06
N ALA A 41 13.94 -10.55 -6.45
CA ALA A 41 14.49 -11.88 -6.70
C ALA A 41 14.26 -12.34 -8.16
N PHE A 42 13.09 -12.02 -8.73
CA PHE A 42 12.80 -12.31 -10.13
C PHE A 42 13.68 -11.49 -11.09
N ALA A 43 13.89 -10.21 -10.82
CA ALA A 43 14.76 -9.37 -11.65
C ALA A 43 16.22 -9.87 -11.61
N LEU A 44 16.71 -10.27 -10.44
CA LEU A 44 18.04 -10.88 -10.32
C LEU A 44 18.13 -12.23 -11.03
N SER A 45 17.06 -13.04 -11.03
CA SER A 45 17.07 -14.35 -11.70
C SER A 45 17.12 -14.25 -13.22
N VAL A 46 16.65 -13.14 -13.80
CA VAL A 46 16.76 -12.84 -15.24
C VAL A 46 18.06 -12.09 -15.60
N SER A 47 19.08 -12.13 -14.73
CA SER A 47 20.38 -11.46 -14.92
C SER A 47 20.32 -9.93 -15.04
N ALA A 48 19.29 -9.31 -14.46
CA ALA A 48 19.25 -7.85 -14.35
C ALA A 48 20.25 -7.37 -13.31
N THR A 49 20.77 -6.14 -13.49
CA THR A 49 21.62 -5.51 -12.47
C THR A 49 20.78 -5.18 -11.22
N GLU A 50 21.42 -5.04 -10.06
CA GLU A 50 20.72 -4.60 -8.82
C GLU A 50 19.96 -3.29 -9.03
N GLU A 51 20.50 -2.37 -9.84
CA GLU A 51 19.85 -1.11 -10.20
C GLU A 51 18.56 -1.31 -11.01
N GLN A 52 18.58 -2.25 -11.97
CA GLN A 52 17.40 -2.60 -12.76
C GLN A 52 16.35 -3.33 -11.92
N ALA A 53 16.79 -4.23 -11.04
CA ALA A 53 15.92 -4.91 -10.08
C ALA A 53 15.24 -3.91 -9.13
N TRP A 54 15.98 -2.92 -8.64
CA TRP A 54 15.45 -1.85 -7.80
C TRP A 54 14.46 -0.95 -8.55
N ARG A 55 14.72 -0.58 -9.81
CA ARG A 55 13.74 0.18 -10.60
C ARG A 55 12.45 -0.60 -10.82
N ALA A 56 12.55 -1.91 -11.07
CA ALA A 56 11.39 -2.78 -11.24
C ALA A 56 10.53 -2.88 -9.97
N THR A 57 11.15 -2.98 -8.79
CA THR A 57 10.43 -3.00 -7.51
C THR A 57 9.77 -1.66 -7.19
N VAL A 58 10.43 -0.52 -7.47
CA VAL A 58 9.81 0.82 -7.35
C VAL A 58 8.59 0.95 -8.27
N GLY A 59 8.70 0.49 -9.52
CA GLY A 59 7.57 0.48 -10.45
C GLY A 59 6.41 -0.38 -9.96
N ALA A 60 6.68 -1.58 -9.45
CA ALA A 60 5.65 -2.46 -8.89
C ALA A 60 5.00 -1.85 -7.63
N TYR A 61 5.78 -1.17 -6.79
CA TYR A 61 5.27 -0.49 -5.60
C TYR A 61 4.32 0.66 -5.96
N LEU A 62 4.68 1.49 -6.95
CA LEU A 62 3.83 2.58 -7.44
C LEU A 62 2.55 2.10 -8.14
N GLN A 63 2.60 0.96 -8.83
CA GLN A 63 1.38 0.36 -9.42
C GLN A 63 0.39 -0.07 -8.34
N LYS A 64 0.89 -0.58 -7.21
CA LYS A 64 0.06 -0.95 -6.05
C LYS A 64 -0.42 0.28 -5.27
N HIS A 65 0.40 1.32 -5.21
CA HIS A 65 0.17 2.55 -4.45
C HIS A 65 0.23 3.79 -5.34
N PRO A 66 -0.82 4.06 -6.15
CA PRO A 66 -0.82 5.15 -7.12
C PRO A 66 -0.78 6.54 -6.47
N ASP A 67 -1.19 6.65 -5.21
CA ASP A 67 -1.21 7.91 -4.45
C ASP A 67 0.15 8.25 -3.81
N VAL A 68 1.12 7.34 -3.87
CA VAL A 68 2.45 7.52 -3.28
C VAL A 68 3.38 8.20 -4.29
N SER A 69 4.12 9.20 -3.83
CA SER A 69 5.11 9.88 -4.67
C SER A 69 6.29 8.96 -5.01
N LEU A 70 6.90 9.16 -6.18
CA LEU A 70 8.09 8.41 -6.61
C LEU A 70 9.19 8.41 -5.54
N ALA A 71 9.50 9.57 -4.97
CA ALA A 71 10.52 9.71 -3.93
C ALA A 71 10.19 8.91 -2.66
N MET A 72 8.91 8.76 -2.31
CA MET A 72 8.48 7.93 -1.18
C MET A 72 8.58 6.45 -1.51
N ALA A 73 8.14 6.04 -2.70
CA ALA A 73 8.26 4.66 -3.17
C ALA A 73 9.73 4.19 -3.21
N GLU A 74 10.63 5.02 -3.75
CA GLU A 74 12.08 4.76 -3.76
C GLU A 74 12.64 4.54 -2.36
N ARG A 75 12.23 5.36 -1.38
CA ARG A 75 12.65 5.22 0.02
C ARG A 75 12.13 3.93 0.64
N VAL A 76 10.84 3.64 0.49
CA VAL A 76 10.22 2.42 1.05
C VAL A 76 10.88 1.18 0.48
N VAL A 77 11.00 1.11 -0.85
CA VAL A 77 11.64 -0.02 -1.54
C VAL A 77 13.09 -0.19 -1.12
N THR A 78 13.84 0.91 -0.96
CA THR A 78 15.23 0.85 -0.47
C THR A 78 15.31 0.30 0.95
N CYS A 79 14.40 0.71 1.83
CA CYS A 79 14.32 0.21 3.21
C CYS A 79 13.90 -1.27 3.28
N LEU A 80 13.10 -1.74 2.32
CA LEU A 80 12.65 -3.14 2.26
C LEU A 80 13.71 -4.06 1.64
N ILE A 81 14.45 -3.61 0.62
CA ILE A 81 15.50 -4.41 -0.05
C ILE A 81 16.79 -4.45 0.77
N ARG A 82 17.14 -3.34 1.44
CA ARG A 82 18.28 -3.32 2.35
C ARG A 82 17.75 -3.68 3.74
N PRO A 83 17.85 -4.95 4.17
CA PRO A 83 17.65 -5.21 5.59
C PRO A 83 18.62 -4.29 6.33
N ILE A 84 18.09 -3.50 7.26
CA ILE A 84 18.89 -2.91 8.31
C ILE A 84 19.56 -4.13 8.93
N LYS A 85 20.83 -4.40 8.59
CA LYS A 85 21.61 -5.39 9.31
C LYS A 85 21.43 -4.97 10.77
N PRO A 86 20.77 -5.78 11.64
CA PRO A 86 20.74 -5.43 13.05
C PRO A 86 22.20 -5.27 13.41
N ALA A 87 22.57 -4.04 13.77
CA ALA A 87 23.92 -3.73 14.18
C ALA A 87 24.30 -4.80 15.18
N VAL A 88 25.28 -5.60 14.79
CA VAL A 88 25.82 -6.76 15.46
C VAL A 88 25.60 -6.61 16.97
N ARG A 89 24.67 -7.39 17.55
CA ARG A 89 24.70 -7.68 18.99
C ARG A 89 25.92 -8.55 19.25
N SER A 90 27.08 -7.92 19.10
CA SER A 90 28.31 -8.35 19.75
C SER A 90 28.10 -8.08 21.23
N ARG A 91 28.61 -9.00 22.04
CA ARG A 91 28.59 -9.04 23.51
C ARG A 91 27.26 -9.62 24.01
N ILE A 92 27.22 -10.74 24.73
CA ILE A 92 28.19 -11.27 25.71
C ILE A 92 28.11 -12.80 25.65
N ALA A 93 29.22 -13.44 25.32
CA ALA A 93 29.52 -14.78 25.81
C ALA A 93 30.41 -14.56 27.03
N GLU A 94 29.86 -14.80 28.22
CA GLU A 94 30.53 -15.24 29.45
C GLU A 94 29.47 -15.51 30.52
#